data_AF-A0A9P6BYY9-F1
#
_entry.id   AF-A0A9P6BYY9-F1
#
_cell.length_a   1.000
_cell.length_b   1.000
_cell.length_c   1.000
_cell.angle_alpha   90.00
_cell.angle_beta   90.00
_cell.angle_gamma   90.00
#
_symmetry.space_group_name_H-M   'P 1'
#
loop_
_entity.id
_entity.type
_entity.pdbx_description
1 polymer ?
#
loop_
_entity_poly.entity_id
_entity_poly.type
_entity_poly.pdbx_seq_one_letter_code
_entity_poly.pdbx_strand_id
1 'polypeptide(L)'
;MITTILAAVAGVLLPLGLSEGPFVLSNFRPLDAQYVPDTSPLAAATTPNRGSYVYGRICGTFDLMTCPGGIDPNNTAIPPSIVGIFNSIPHGSFSMQYRQFFQGDPARVRNFSQSMERAAQTFILCKDSFAVDGLIVDMSSGHPGVGFWNQTLPNVTNGATWTQDILWLEPVTECVNTNLTFDYILDSYIPNASVEHYNLTDHGGFSNLTRVQPILNRDGQHIDLIQHAYKGAVWSNLYALLYLNGTRESSFVGATYPLNSSSSLFSDSLGKVSFLSLSYLNTSGSDIEVTCEGYGGQDTANVTNVHVNCGIFLRPPLRTDGGDPRLSDLGSKWSQNTYSCSSATHASIQRVTFSTNSSSDLQSLQITRTLSGPDVLWATEKTDMKIADVDLFWGWVDDQYENNTSLWTVRAPSFYLPAGGTSMWGTFPEGYPAGAHVGAWGTICKSLSLSQGDTAADYSGRTDFAIL
;
A
#
# COMPACT_ATOMS: atom_id res chain seq x y z
N MET A 1 -57.36 6.00 18.36
CA MET A 1 -57.81 4.69 18.86
C MET A 1 -56.90 3.56 18.40
N ILE A 2 -56.65 3.36 17.09
CA ILE A 2 -55.69 2.35 16.61
C ILE A 2 -54.25 2.65 17.08
N THR A 3 -53.83 3.91 17.03
CA THR A 3 -52.52 4.38 17.53
C THR A 3 -52.36 4.24 19.05
N THR A 4 -53.45 4.44 19.80
CA THR A 4 -53.46 4.28 21.27
C THR A 4 -53.34 2.81 21.67
N ILE A 5 -53.96 1.90 20.90
CA ILE A 5 -53.82 0.45 21.06
C ILE A 5 -52.40 0.00 20.71
N LEU A 6 -51.80 0.50 19.63
CA LEU A 6 -50.41 0.19 19.27
C LEU A 6 -49.40 0.64 20.33
N ALA A 7 -49.58 1.82 20.93
CA ALA A 7 -48.72 2.29 22.02
C ALA A 7 -48.89 1.48 23.32
N ALA A 8 -50.13 1.05 23.64
CA ALA A 8 -50.39 0.17 24.78
C ALA A 8 -49.83 -1.24 24.56
N VAL A 9 -49.89 -1.78 23.34
CA VAL A 9 -49.32 -3.08 22.97
C VAL A 9 -47.79 -3.02 23.01
N ALA A 10 -47.16 -1.97 22.48
CA ALA A 10 -45.71 -1.78 22.53
C ALA A 10 -45.18 -1.51 23.96
N GLY A 11 -46.01 -0.93 24.84
CA GLY A 11 -45.66 -0.70 26.25
C GLY A 11 -45.79 -1.92 27.16
N VAL A 12 -46.46 -3.00 26.71
CA VAL A 12 -46.69 -4.23 27.50
C VAL A 12 -45.96 -5.44 26.90
N LEU A 13 -45.74 -5.47 25.58
CA LEU A 13 -45.01 -6.54 24.91
C LEU A 13 -43.52 -6.23 24.82
N LEU A 14 -42.76 -6.69 25.81
CA LEU A 14 -41.36 -7.04 25.59
C LEU A 14 -41.35 -8.39 24.85
N PRO A 15 -40.66 -8.54 23.70
CA PRO A 15 -40.29 -9.86 23.27
C PRO A 15 -39.46 -10.47 24.40
N LEU A 16 -39.95 -11.57 24.98
CA LEU A 16 -39.08 -12.50 25.70
C LEU A 16 -37.91 -12.74 24.76
N GLY A 17 -36.71 -12.34 25.20
CA GLY A 17 -35.49 -12.64 24.47
C GLY A 17 -35.59 -14.08 24.01
N LEU A 18 -35.39 -14.30 22.72
CA LEU A 18 -35.00 -15.62 22.26
C LEU A 18 -33.86 -16.00 23.21
N SER A 19 -34.14 -16.98 24.08
CA SER A 19 -33.08 -17.70 24.75
C SER A 19 -32.06 -17.97 23.66
N GLU A 20 -30.80 -17.62 23.91
CA GLU A 20 -29.72 -18.34 23.27
C GLU A 20 -30.14 -19.81 23.39
N GLY A 21 -30.59 -20.39 22.28
CA GLY A 21 -30.64 -21.83 22.18
C GLY A 21 -29.25 -22.26 22.61
N PRO A 22 -29.11 -23.35 23.39
CA PRO A 22 -27.79 -23.79 23.79
C PRO A 22 -26.93 -23.70 22.54
N PHE A 23 -25.80 -23.00 22.63
CA PHE A 23 -24.72 -23.26 21.69
C PHE A 23 -24.68 -24.78 21.69
N VAL A 24 -25.17 -25.40 20.63
CA VAL A 24 -24.87 -26.79 20.43
C VAL A 24 -23.37 -26.66 20.29
N LEU A 25 -22.66 -26.99 21.36
CA LEU A 25 -21.31 -27.50 21.30
C LEU A 25 -21.44 -28.69 20.35
N SER A 26 -21.55 -28.36 19.06
CA SER A 26 -21.44 -29.30 17.99
C SER A 26 -20.02 -29.74 18.19
N ASN A 27 -19.89 -31.01 18.57
CA ASN A 27 -18.65 -31.73 18.48
C ASN A 27 -17.95 -31.20 17.23
N PHE A 28 -16.78 -30.55 17.41
CA PHE A 28 -16.02 -30.04 16.27
C PHE A 28 -15.80 -31.24 15.36
N ARG A 29 -16.56 -31.29 14.26
CA ARG A 29 -16.45 -32.35 13.29
C ARG A 29 -15.44 -31.86 12.27
N PRO A 30 -14.32 -32.57 12.06
CA PRO A 30 -13.47 -32.27 10.93
C PRO A 30 -14.32 -32.41 9.67
N LEU A 31 -14.45 -31.31 8.94
CA LEU A 31 -15.15 -31.23 7.67
C LEU A 31 -14.10 -30.97 6.60
N ASP A 32 -14.23 -31.69 5.48
CA ASP A 32 -13.38 -31.42 4.33
C ASP A 32 -13.74 -30.05 3.75
N ALA A 33 -12.72 -29.22 3.57
CA ALA A 33 -12.85 -27.96 2.87
C ALA A 33 -12.57 -28.18 1.38
N GLN A 34 -13.35 -27.52 0.52
CA GLN A 34 -13.18 -27.58 -0.93
C GLN A 34 -12.80 -26.19 -1.44
N TYR A 35 -11.89 -26.17 -2.41
CA TYR A 35 -11.57 -24.96 -3.16
C TYR A 35 -12.80 -24.55 -3.98
N VAL A 36 -13.16 -23.28 -3.89
CA VAL A 36 -14.23 -22.70 -4.72
C VAL A 36 -13.61 -21.74 -5.71
N PRO A 37 -13.69 -22.01 -7.03
CA PRO A 37 -13.10 -21.16 -8.03
C PRO A 37 -13.80 -19.80 -8.09
N ASP A 38 -13.01 -18.74 -8.15
CA ASP A 38 -13.52 -17.41 -8.45
C ASP A 38 -13.79 -17.25 -9.96
N THR A 39 -14.84 -16.50 -10.30
CA THR A 39 -15.25 -16.18 -11.67
C THR A 39 -15.09 -14.70 -12.01
N SER A 40 -14.52 -13.91 -11.11
CA SER A 40 -14.24 -12.49 -11.31
C SER A 40 -13.26 -12.22 -12.47
N PRO A 41 -13.21 -10.98 -12.99
CA PRO A 41 -12.16 -10.55 -13.93
C PRO A 41 -10.73 -10.80 -13.41
N LEU A 42 -10.51 -10.71 -12.10
CA LEU A 42 -9.21 -11.03 -11.49
C LEU A 42 -8.86 -12.51 -11.67
N ALA A 43 -9.80 -13.42 -11.44
CA ALA A 43 -9.60 -14.85 -11.64
C ALA A 43 -9.35 -15.18 -13.13
N ALA A 44 -10.12 -14.57 -14.03
CA ALA A 44 -9.94 -14.74 -15.47
C ALA A 44 -8.57 -14.22 -15.97
N ALA A 45 -8.00 -13.22 -15.29
CA ALA A 45 -6.67 -12.71 -15.56
C ALA A 45 -5.54 -13.59 -14.98
N THR A 46 -5.84 -14.56 -14.11
CA THR A 46 -4.82 -15.41 -13.48
C THR A 46 -4.25 -16.44 -14.46
N THR A 47 -2.94 -16.61 -14.49
CA THR A 47 -2.27 -17.63 -15.32
C THR A 47 -2.78 -19.03 -14.95
N PRO A 48 -3.33 -19.83 -15.89
CA PRO A 48 -3.94 -21.14 -15.57
C PRO A 48 -2.98 -22.17 -14.95
N ASN A 49 -1.69 -22.15 -15.31
CA ASN A 49 -0.68 -23.10 -14.81
C ASN A 49 0.17 -22.54 -13.67
N ARG A 50 -0.49 -22.23 -12.53
CA ARG A 50 0.15 -21.70 -11.31
C ARG A 50 1.30 -22.57 -10.79
N GLY A 51 1.22 -23.88 -10.96
CA GLY A 51 2.26 -24.84 -10.52
C GLY A 51 3.60 -24.70 -11.26
N SER A 52 3.63 -23.98 -12.37
CA SER A 52 4.88 -23.68 -13.09
C SER A 52 5.63 -22.47 -12.53
N TYR A 53 5.10 -21.78 -11.52
CA TYR A 53 5.78 -20.62 -10.93
C TYR A 53 7.12 -21.04 -10.31
N VAL A 54 8.19 -20.34 -10.68
CA VAL A 54 9.54 -20.55 -10.18
C VAL A 54 9.96 -19.33 -9.39
N TYR A 55 10.18 -19.52 -8.08
CA TYR A 55 10.74 -18.48 -7.22
C TYR A 55 12.22 -18.28 -7.52
N GLY A 56 12.67 -17.04 -7.40
CA GLY A 56 14.08 -16.69 -7.56
C GLY A 56 14.34 -15.26 -7.11
N ARG A 57 15.62 -14.93 -6.95
CA ARG A 57 16.06 -13.56 -6.63
C ARG A 57 17.41 -13.30 -7.29
N ILE A 58 17.62 -12.05 -7.71
CA ILE A 58 18.93 -11.53 -8.09
C ILE A 58 19.38 -10.57 -7.00
N CYS A 59 20.68 -10.57 -6.70
CA CYS A 59 21.27 -9.64 -5.75
C CYS A 59 22.38 -8.82 -6.41
N GLY A 60 22.53 -7.59 -5.94
CA GLY A 60 23.42 -6.58 -6.52
C GLY A 60 22.73 -5.70 -7.56
N THR A 61 22.77 -4.37 -7.36
CA THR A 61 22.21 -3.38 -8.28
C THR A 61 23.11 -3.16 -9.50
N PHE A 62 24.42 -2.93 -9.30
CA PHE A 62 25.34 -2.54 -10.37
C PHE A 62 26.18 -3.71 -10.88
N ASP A 63 26.52 -4.63 -9.99
CA ASP A 63 27.26 -5.85 -10.27
C ASP A 63 26.53 -7.02 -9.62
N LEU A 64 26.47 -8.17 -10.31
CA LEU A 64 25.86 -9.37 -9.74
C LEU A 64 26.62 -9.82 -8.49
N MET A 65 25.88 -9.95 -7.39
CA MET A 65 26.39 -10.41 -6.11
C MET A 65 25.78 -11.76 -5.75
N THR A 66 26.51 -12.55 -4.97
CA THR A 66 25.98 -13.79 -4.42
C THR A 66 24.88 -13.46 -3.40
N CYS A 67 23.65 -13.89 -3.70
CA CYS A 67 22.55 -13.76 -2.75
C CYS A 67 22.83 -14.56 -1.45
N PRO A 68 22.26 -14.12 -0.31
CA PRO A 68 22.38 -14.85 0.95
C PRO A 68 22.05 -16.34 0.82
N GLY A 69 22.89 -17.17 1.42
CA GLY A 69 22.81 -18.64 1.33
C GLY A 69 23.19 -19.25 -0.03
N GLY A 70 23.50 -18.43 -1.03
CA GLY A 70 24.03 -18.86 -2.34
C GLY A 70 25.55 -19.01 -2.34
N ILE A 71 26.07 -19.59 -3.43
CA ILE A 71 27.53 -19.78 -3.67
C ILE A 71 28.01 -19.20 -5.01
N ASP A 72 27.09 -18.80 -5.89
CA ASP A 72 27.38 -18.28 -7.23
C ASP A 72 26.50 -17.05 -7.49
N PRO A 73 27.07 -15.88 -7.87
CA PRO A 73 26.30 -14.70 -8.23
C PRO A 73 25.39 -14.92 -9.47
N ASN A 74 25.64 -15.93 -10.29
CA ASN A 74 24.77 -16.30 -11.41
C ASN A 74 23.67 -17.31 -11.03
N ASN A 75 23.62 -17.75 -9.76
CA ASN A 75 22.56 -18.65 -9.32
C ASN A 75 21.44 -17.85 -8.65
N THR A 76 20.25 -17.91 -9.25
CA THR A 76 19.07 -17.17 -8.81
C THR A 76 18.07 -18.05 -8.05
N ALA A 77 18.36 -19.34 -7.93
CA ALA A 77 17.57 -20.28 -7.14
C ALA A 77 17.70 -19.97 -5.64
N ILE A 78 16.57 -20.01 -4.94
CA ILE A 78 16.57 -19.77 -3.49
C ILE A 78 17.08 -21.03 -2.76
N PRO A 79 18.04 -20.89 -1.83
CA PRO A 79 18.54 -22.01 -1.04
C PRO A 79 17.42 -22.79 -0.32
N PRO A 80 17.43 -24.14 -0.34
CA PRO A 80 16.41 -24.94 0.33
C PRO A 80 16.28 -24.66 1.83
N SER A 81 17.37 -24.22 2.49
CA SER A 81 17.36 -23.81 3.90
C SER A 81 16.46 -22.58 4.14
N ILE A 82 16.51 -21.58 3.26
CA ILE A 82 15.65 -20.38 3.33
C ILE A 82 14.20 -20.77 3.05
N VAL A 83 13.97 -21.60 2.03
CA VAL A 83 12.62 -22.11 1.71
C VAL A 83 12.03 -22.86 2.90
N GLY A 84 12.80 -23.75 3.54
CA GLY A 84 12.34 -24.51 4.70
C GLY A 84 11.95 -23.64 5.91
N ILE A 85 12.64 -22.52 6.11
CA ILE A 85 12.34 -21.57 7.20
C ILE A 85 11.04 -20.82 6.90
N PHE A 86 10.96 -20.10 5.78
CA PHE A 86 9.83 -19.23 5.45
C PHE A 86 8.61 -19.97 4.86
N ASN A 87 8.68 -21.29 4.75
CA ASN A 87 7.55 -22.17 4.44
C ASN A 87 7.19 -23.11 5.60
N SER A 88 7.75 -22.87 6.79
CA SER A 88 7.45 -23.66 8.00
C SER A 88 6.01 -23.50 8.48
N ILE A 89 5.37 -22.37 8.16
CA ILE A 89 3.99 -22.02 8.46
C ILE A 89 3.34 -21.49 7.17
N PRO A 90 2.02 -21.70 6.93
CA PRO A 90 1.33 -21.27 5.71
C PRO A 90 1.13 -19.74 5.54
N HIS A 91 1.94 -18.92 6.22
CA HIS A 91 1.84 -17.44 6.27
C HIS A 91 3.20 -16.75 6.07
N GLY A 92 4.15 -17.41 5.40
CA GLY A 92 5.45 -16.84 5.05
C GLY A 92 5.53 -16.35 3.60
N SER A 93 6.69 -15.82 3.19
CA SER A 93 6.93 -15.27 1.85
C SER A 93 6.54 -16.22 0.69
N PHE A 94 6.59 -17.54 0.90
CA PHE A 94 6.31 -18.55 -0.12
C PHE A 94 4.82 -18.91 -0.29
N SER A 95 3.93 -18.28 0.50
CA SER A 95 2.48 -18.39 0.31
C SER A 95 1.94 -17.42 -0.76
N MET A 96 2.82 -16.62 -1.38
CA MET A 96 2.47 -15.58 -2.35
C MET A 96 3.00 -15.92 -3.74
N GLN A 97 2.23 -15.60 -4.78
CA GLN A 97 2.62 -15.77 -6.18
C GLN A 97 2.07 -14.62 -7.03
N TYR A 98 2.78 -14.28 -8.11
CA TYR A 98 2.21 -13.36 -9.10
C TYR A 98 1.03 -14.01 -9.81
N ARG A 99 -0.02 -13.21 -10.00
CA ARG A 99 -1.24 -13.59 -10.73
C ARG A 99 -0.96 -13.88 -12.20
N GLN A 100 -0.22 -12.99 -12.85
CA GLN A 100 0.32 -13.16 -14.19
C GLN A 100 1.84 -13.20 -14.13
N PHE A 101 2.41 -14.19 -14.79
CA PHE A 101 3.85 -14.36 -14.92
C PHE A 101 4.19 -15.12 -16.19
N PHE A 102 5.43 -14.96 -16.63
CA PHE A 102 6.04 -15.76 -17.68
C PHE A 102 7.41 -16.26 -17.23
N GLN A 103 7.90 -17.32 -17.84
CA GLN A 103 9.24 -17.85 -17.50
C GLN A 103 10.31 -16.89 -18.00
N GLY A 104 11.30 -16.65 -17.14
CA GLY A 104 12.45 -15.84 -17.49
C GLY A 104 13.35 -16.48 -18.54
N ASP A 105 14.22 -15.65 -19.14
CA ASP A 105 15.18 -16.07 -20.14
C ASP A 105 16.45 -16.61 -19.48
N PRO A 106 16.76 -17.92 -19.60
CA PRO A 106 17.97 -18.51 -19.03
C PRO A 106 19.26 -17.89 -19.59
N ALA A 107 19.23 -17.32 -20.80
CA ALA A 107 20.39 -16.66 -21.40
C ALA A 107 20.79 -15.36 -20.66
N ARG A 108 19.93 -14.86 -19.77
CA ARG A 108 20.16 -13.64 -18.97
C ARG A 108 20.23 -13.91 -17.47
N VAL A 109 20.56 -15.13 -17.05
CA VAL A 109 20.65 -15.54 -15.62
C VAL A 109 19.27 -15.54 -14.90
N ARG A 110 18.19 -15.18 -15.62
CA ARG A 110 16.82 -15.12 -15.11
C ARG A 110 16.08 -16.44 -15.31
N ASN A 111 16.49 -17.49 -14.59
CA ASN A 111 15.82 -18.79 -14.63
C ASN A 111 14.69 -18.90 -13.58
N PHE A 112 13.86 -17.86 -13.46
CA PHE A 112 12.72 -17.78 -12.54
C PHE A 112 11.57 -17.01 -13.18
N SER A 113 10.41 -16.99 -12.53
CA SER A 113 9.21 -16.35 -13.06
C SER A 113 9.27 -14.82 -12.98
N GLN A 114 9.07 -14.15 -14.11
CA GLN A 114 8.97 -12.69 -14.21
C GLN A 114 7.51 -12.25 -14.08
N SER A 115 7.26 -11.17 -13.33
CA SER A 115 5.91 -10.61 -13.14
C SER A 115 5.37 -9.98 -14.42
N MET A 116 4.05 -9.89 -14.52
CA MET A 116 3.37 -9.10 -15.54
C MET A 116 2.30 -8.26 -14.88
N GLU A 117 2.45 -6.94 -14.97
CA GLU A 117 1.63 -5.96 -14.26
C GLU A 117 0.54 -5.42 -15.18
N ARG A 118 -0.72 -5.73 -14.86
CA ARG A 118 -1.89 -5.27 -15.60
C ARG A 118 -3.08 -5.05 -14.67
N ALA A 119 -3.81 -3.96 -14.91
CA ALA A 119 -5.12 -3.74 -14.31
C ALA A 119 -6.10 -4.79 -14.84
N ALA A 120 -6.68 -5.56 -13.92
CA ALA A 120 -7.73 -6.52 -14.23
C ALA A 120 -9.11 -6.05 -13.74
N GLN A 121 -9.14 -5.32 -12.62
CA GLN A 121 -10.36 -4.79 -11.99
C GLN A 121 -10.01 -3.61 -11.08
N THR A 122 -10.95 -2.66 -10.93
CA THR A 122 -10.86 -1.56 -9.94
C THR A 122 -11.81 -1.81 -8.78
N PHE A 123 -11.38 -1.47 -7.57
CA PHE A 123 -12.15 -1.60 -6.32
C PHE A 123 -12.38 -0.25 -5.62
N ILE A 124 -12.03 0.86 -6.26
CA ILE A 124 -11.99 2.18 -5.59
C ILE A 124 -13.33 2.64 -5.01
N LEU A 125 -14.45 2.13 -5.54
CA LEU A 125 -15.80 2.45 -5.08
C LEU A 125 -16.36 1.44 -4.07
N CYS A 126 -15.66 0.35 -3.81
CA CYS A 126 -16.05 -0.65 -2.82
C CYS A 126 -15.80 -0.09 -1.40
N LYS A 127 -16.71 -0.38 -0.47
CA LYS A 127 -16.65 0.12 0.92
C LYS A 127 -16.65 -0.99 1.99
N ASP A 128 -16.89 -2.22 1.55
CA ASP A 128 -17.04 -3.39 2.41
C ASP A 128 -15.91 -4.40 2.13
N SER A 129 -15.81 -5.43 2.97
CA SER A 129 -14.88 -6.54 2.78
C SER A 129 -15.50 -7.60 1.85
N PHE A 130 -14.72 -8.12 0.90
CA PHE A 130 -15.16 -9.14 -0.05
C PHE A 130 -14.03 -10.10 -0.41
N ALA A 131 -14.37 -11.32 -0.84
CA ALA A 131 -13.40 -12.30 -1.33
C ALA A 131 -13.25 -12.20 -2.85
N VAL A 132 -12.01 -12.31 -3.34
CA VAL A 132 -11.69 -12.32 -4.78
C VAL A 132 -10.36 -13.05 -5.02
N ASP A 133 -10.31 -13.92 -6.03
CA ASP A 133 -9.23 -14.86 -6.40
C ASP A 133 -7.97 -14.85 -5.53
N GLY A 134 -7.93 -15.75 -4.54
CA GLY A 134 -6.84 -15.93 -3.59
C GLY A 134 -6.75 -14.89 -2.46
N LEU A 135 -7.68 -13.93 -2.40
CA LEU A 135 -7.62 -12.78 -1.51
C LEU A 135 -8.96 -12.50 -0.81
N ILE A 136 -8.84 -11.81 0.32
CA ILE A 136 -9.92 -11.06 0.96
C ILE A 136 -9.48 -9.61 0.93
N VAL A 137 -10.29 -8.75 0.34
CA VAL A 137 -10.00 -7.32 0.22
C VAL A 137 -10.96 -6.58 1.13
N ASP A 138 -10.40 -5.80 2.05
CA ASP A 138 -11.14 -4.88 2.89
C ASP A 138 -10.87 -3.45 2.41
N MET A 139 -11.91 -2.79 1.92
CA MET A 139 -11.87 -1.39 1.47
C MET A 139 -12.52 -0.44 2.48
N SER A 140 -12.87 -0.92 3.68
CA SER A 140 -13.43 -0.07 4.72
C SER A 140 -12.42 0.97 5.18
N SER A 141 -12.90 2.17 5.50
CA SER A 141 -12.03 3.29 5.89
C SER A 141 -11.33 3.10 7.24
N GLY A 142 -11.78 2.14 8.06
CA GLY A 142 -11.22 1.91 9.39
C GLY A 142 -9.93 1.10 9.34
N HIS A 143 -9.96 -0.03 8.61
CA HIS A 143 -8.86 -0.99 8.57
C HIS A 143 -8.75 -1.62 7.18
N PRO A 144 -8.37 -0.83 6.15
CA PRO A 144 -8.22 -1.35 4.80
C PRO A 144 -7.05 -2.34 4.74
N GLY A 145 -7.15 -3.33 3.87
CA GLY A 145 -6.07 -4.29 3.71
C GLY A 145 -6.44 -5.46 2.83
N VAL A 146 -5.44 -6.30 2.58
CA VAL A 146 -5.59 -7.51 1.78
C VAL A 146 -5.12 -8.71 2.60
N GLY A 147 -6.02 -9.67 2.79
CA GLY A 147 -5.75 -10.97 3.40
C GLY A 147 -5.48 -12.04 2.34
N PHE A 148 -4.44 -12.84 2.53
CA PHE A 148 -4.12 -13.96 1.62
C PHE A 148 -4.89 -15.22 2.02
N TRP A 149 -5.77 -15.69 1.14
CA TRP A 149 -6.71 -16.75 1.44
C TRP A 149 -6.71 -17.84 0.36
N ASN A 150 -6.61 -19.10 0.77
CA ASN A 150 -6.62 -20.25 -0.15
C ASN A 150 -8.01 -20.59 -0.73
N GLN A 151 -9.02 -19.73 -0.52
CA GLN A 151 -10.39 -19.86 -1.05
C GLN A 151 -11.05 -21.22 -0.82
N THR A 152 -10.87 -21.75 0.39
CA THR A 152 -11.44 -23.03 0.79
C THR A 152 -12.68 -22.82 1.65
N LEU A 153 -13.83 -23.33 1.21
CA LEU A 153 -15.08 -23.35 1.98
C LEU A 153 -15.33 -24.73 2.59
N PRO A 154 -15.86 -24.81 3.83
CA PRO A 154 -16.27 -26.08 4.40
C PRO A 154 -17.46 -26.66 3.61
N ASN A 155 -17.45 -27.97 3.36
CA ASN A 155 -18.54 -28.63 2.65
C ASN A 155 -19.77 -28.79 3.57
N VAL A 156 -20.74 -27.87 3.47
CA VAL A 156 -21.92 -27.79 4.35
C VAL A 156 -23.21 -27.57 3.55
N THR A 157 -24.32 -28.17 3.96
CA THR A 157 -25.61 -28.05 3.26
C THR A 157 -26.50 -26.90 3.77
N ASN A 158 -26.35 -26.49 5.03
CA ASN A 158 -27.32 -25.59 5.71
C ASN A 158 -26.71 -24.24 6.13
N GLY A 159 -25.66 -23.81 5.42
CA GLY A 159 -24.83 -22.69 5.85
C GLY A 159 -23.88 -23.08 7.00
N ALA A 160 -22.84 -22.29 7.20
CA ALA A 160 -21.90 -22.49 8.30
C ALA A 160 -21.21 -21.19 8.68
N THR A 161 -20.63 -21.21 9.88
CA THR A 161 -19.70 -20.20 10.36
C THR A 161 -18.39 -20.89 10.73
N TRP A 162 -17.27 -20.39 10.24
CA TRP A 162 -15.95 -20.91 10.56
C TRP A 162 -14.94 -19.77 10.66
N THR A 163 -13.79 -20.07 11.26
CA THR A 163 -12.70 -19.10 11.43
C THR A 163 -11.41 -19.60 10.81
N GLN A 164 -10.60 -18.69 10.30
CA GLN A 164 -9.25 -18.96 9.82
C GLN A 164 -8.33 -17.81 10.24
N ASP A 165 -7.10 -18.16 10.58
CA ASP A 165 -6.05 -17.17 10.76
C ASP A 165 -5.46 -16.88 9.37
N ILE A 166 -5.40 -15.61 9.01
CA ILE A 166 -5.03 -15.15 7.67
C ILE A 166 -3.89 -14.13 7.81
N LEU A 167 -2.94 -14.19 6.89
CA LEU A 167 -1.92 -13.15 6.74
C LEU A 167 -2.53 -11.95 6.05
N TRP A 168 -2.48 -10.80 6.70
CA TRP A 168 -2.98 -9.53 6.18
C TRP A 168 -1.84 -8.57 5.92
N LEU A 169 -1.97 -7.82 4.83
CA LEU A 169 -1.18 -6.63 4.55
C LEU A 169 -2.07 -5.41 4.60
N GLU A 170 -1.69 -4.46 5.44
CA GLU A 170 -2.43 -3.21 5.61
C GLU A 170 -1.55 -2.04 5.19
N PRO A 171 -2.02 -1.18 4.28
CA PRO A 171 -1.38 0.10 4.03
C PRO A 171 -1.63 1.04 5.21
N VAL A 172 -0.56 1.60 5.77
CA VAL A 172 -0.64 2.64 6.81
C VAL A 172 -0.07 3.92 6.25
N THR A 173 -0.78 5.03 6.39
CA THR A 173 -0.35 6.33 5.87
C THR A 173 -0.69 7.43 6.85
N GLU A 174 0.27 8.30 7.11
CA GLU A 174 0.11 9.51 7.91
C GLU A 174 0.50 10.72 7.07
N CYS A 175 -0.26 11.81 7.19
CA CYS A 175 -0.08 13.00 6.37
C CYS A 175 -0.06 14.27 7.22
N VAL A 176 0.84 15.19 6.87
CA VAL A 176 1.00 16.50 7.49
C VAL A 176 0.73 17.59 6.44
N ASN A 177 -0.11 18.55 6.78
CA ASN A 177 -0.38 19.69 5.91
C ASN A 177 0.89 20.54 5.73
N THR A 178 1.27 20.82 4.49
CA THR A 178 2.42 21.70 4.20
C THR A 178 2.08 23.18 4.43
N ASN A 179 0.80 23.52 4.55
CA ASN A 179 0.26 24.87 4.53
C ASN A 179 0.62 25.64 3.25
N LEU A 180 0.73 24.93 2.12
CA LEU A 180 0.90 25.49 0.80
C LEU A 180 -0.24 25.05 -0.12
N THR A 181 -0.76 26.00 -0.88
CA THR A 181 -1.93 25.81 -1.74
C THR A 181 -1.63 26.28 -3.15
N PHE A 182 -2.03 25.49 -4.14
CA PHE A 182 -2.01 25.87 -5.55
C PHE A 182 -3.36 26.42 -5.97
N ASP A 183 -3.38 27.65 -6.47
CA ASP A 183 -4.55 28.30 -7.03
C ASP A 183 -4.38 28.49 -8.53
N TYR A 184 -5.36 28.07 -9.34
CA TYR A 184 -5.24 28.10 -10.78
C TYR A 184 -6.57 28.33 -11.49
N ILE A 185 -6.46 28.68 -12.78
CA ILE A 185 -7.59 28.84 -13.69
C ILE A 185 -7.43 27.79 -14.79
N LEU A 186 -8.52 27.13 -15.17
CA LEU A 186 -8.51 26.21 -16.30
C LEU A 186 -8.56 27.00 -17.61
N ASP A 187 -7.43 27.08 -18.29
CA ASP A 187 -7.25 27.93 -19.49
C ASP A 187 -7.41 27.16 -20.81
N SER A 188 -7.72 25.86 -20.77
CA SER A 188 -7.87 25.03 -21.96
C SER A 188 -9.05 24.06 -21.90
N TYR A 189 -9.69 23.85 -23.06
CA TYR A 189 -10.74 22.84 -23.28
C TYR A 189 -10.23 21.42 -23.50
N ILE A 190 -8.91 21.24 -23.64
CA ILE A 190 -8.34 19.93 -23.96
C ILE A 190 -8.28 19.10 -22.67
N PRO A 191 -8.97 17.93 -22.63
CA PRO A 191 -8.74 16.96 -21.56
C PRO A 191 -7.24 16.63 -21.56
N ASN A 192 -6.58 16.81 -20.41
CA ASN A 192 -5.14 16.59 -20.20
C ASN A 192 -4.19 17.73 -20.60
N ALA A 193 -4.67 18.95 -20.83
CA ALA A 193 -3.75 20.08 -20.92
C ALA A 193 -3.14 20.39 -19.56
N SER A 194 -1.85 20.69 -19.53
CA SER A 194 -1.20 21.26 -18.35
C SER A 194 -1.81 22.61 -18.03
N VAL A 195 -1.93 22.90 -16.74
CA VAL A 195 -2.30 24.23 -16.26
C VAL A 195 -1.12 25.17 -16.53
N GLU A 196 -1.32 26.14 -17.43
CA GLU A 196 -0.23 26.99 -17.92
C GLU A 196 0.23 27.99 -16.86
N HIS A 197 -0.71 28.60 -16.14
CA HIS A 197 -0.44 29.59 -15.11
C HIS A 197 -1.15 29.23 -13.82
N TYR A 198 -0.41 29.29 -12.72
CA TYR A 198 -0.94 28.99 -11.42
C TYR A 198 -0.11 29.68 -10.34
N ASN A 199 -0.67 29.77 -9.15
CA ASN A 199 -0.12 30.52 -8.05
C ASN A 199 0.10 29.57 -6.87
N LEU A 200 1.26 29.65 -6.24
CA LEU A 200 1.50 29.00 -4.95
C LEU A 200 1.27 30.02 -3.84
N THR A 201 0.31 29.77 -2.98
CA THR A 201 -0.05 30.63 -1.85
C THR A 201 0.47 30.05 -0.54
N ASP A 202 1.21 30.87 0.23
CA ASP A 202 1.74 30.52 1.55
C ASP A 202 0.68 30.70 2.63
N HIS A 203 0.25 29.63 3.29
CA HIS A 203 -0.63 29.68 4.48
C HIS A 203 0.13 29.46 5.79
N GLY A 204 1.45 29.66 5.79
CA GLY A 204 2.34 29.41 6.92
C GLY A 204 3.38 28.32 6.65
N GLY A 205 3.39 27.73 5.45
CA GLY A 205 4.36 26.73 5.04
C GLY A 205 5.78 27.31 4.87
N PHE A 206 5.89 28.56 4.42
CA PHE A 206 7.18 29.25 4.28
C PHE A 206 7.46 30.17 5.47
N SER A 207 6.49 31.04 5.80
CA SER A 207 6.65 32.05 6.86
C SER A 207 6.87 31.45 8.26
N ASN A 208 6.22 30.32 8.59
CA ASN A 208 6.41 29.61 9.87
C ASN A 208 7.33 28.39 9.76
N LEU A 209 8.13 28.28 8.70
CA LEU A 209 9.03 27.15 8.52
C LEU A 209 10.00 27.05 9.72
N THR A 210 10.24 25.83 10.23
CA THR A 210 11.04 25.60 11.45
C THR A 210 12.55 25.76 11.21
N ARG A 211 13.28 26.42 12.12
CA ARG A 211 14.75 26.63 12.00
C ARG A 211 15.56 25.40 12.42
N VAL A 212 14.93 24.49 13.15
CA VAL A 212 15.57 23.27 13.65
C VAL A 212 15.20 22.13 12.72
N GLN A 213 16.20 21.36 12.32
CA GLN A 213 16.00 20.17 11.51
C GLN A 213 15.15 19.15 12.28
N PRO A 214 14.04 18.65 11.71
CA PRO A 214 13.27 17.58 12.32
C PRO A 214 14.11 16.29 12.41
N ILE A 215 14.07 15.66 13.58
CA ILE A 215 14.76 14.39 13.85
C ILE A 215 13.79 13.25 13.53
N LEU A 216 14.31 12.16 12.96
CA LEU A 216 13.58 10.89 12.86
C LEU A 216 14.12 9.95 13.90
N ASN A 217 13.23 9.40 14.72
CA ASN A 217 13.61 8.31 15.60
C ASN A 217 13.70 6.99 14.81
N ARG A 218 14.79 6.25 14.97
CA ARG A 218 15.05 4.99 14.26
C ARG A 218 14.94 3.81 15.23
N ASP A 219 13.74 3.59 15.77
CA ASP A 219 13.47 2.53 16.75
C ASP A 219 13.09 1.18 16.10
N GLY A 220 13.64 0.91 14.92
CA GLY A 220 13.40 -0.32 14.16
C GLY A 220 11.92 -0.53 13.84
N GLN A 221 11.29 -1.52 14.48
CA GLN A 221 9.88 -1.87 14.28
C GLN A 221 8.90 -0.92 14.97
N HIS A 222 9.38 0.05 15.77
CA HIS A 222 8.57 1.13 16.35
C HIS A 222 8.71 2.42 15.54
N ILE A 223 8.10 2.46 14.36
CA ILE A 223 8.15 3.60 13.46
C ILE A 223 7.06 4.64 13.77
N ASP A 224 7.40 5.92 13.68
CA ASP A 224 6.46 7.06 13.78
C ASP A 224 6.30 7.73 12.41
N LEU A 225 5.31 7.31 11.64
CA LEU A 225 5.04 7.85 10.30
C LEU A 225 4.76 9.37 10.33
N ILE A 226 4.13 9.91 11.38
CA ILE A 226 3.88 11.35 11.46
C ILE A 226 5.20 12.14 11.48
N GLN A 227 6.24 11.63 12.15
CA GLN A 227 7.57 12.26 12.10
C GLN A 227 8.17 12.25 10.70
N HIS A 228 8.02 11.15 9.95
CA HIS A 228 8.45 11.05 8.55
C HIS A 228 7.73 12.09 7.70
N ALA A 229 6.40 12.11 7.73
CA ALA A 229 5.57 13.09 7.01
C ALA A 229 5.89 14.54 7.39
N TYR A 230 6.07 14.85 8.68
CA TYR A 230 6.43 16.20 9.13
C TYR A 230 7.80 16.63 8.59
N LYS A 231 8.79 15.73 8.63
CA LYS A 231 10.11 16.01 8.08
C LYS A 231 10.06 16.21 6.56
N GLY A 232 9.28 15.40 5.84
CA GLY A 232 9.00 15.58 4.42
C GLY A 232 8.40 16.96 4.11
N ALA A 233 7.40 17.40 4.88
CA ALA A 233 6.78 18.72 4.72
C ALA A 233 7.79 19.87 4.92
N VAL A 234 8.62 19.80 5.97
CA VAL A 234 9.62 20.83 6.25
C VAL A 234 10.65 20.94 5.13
N TRP A 235 11.19 19.82 4.66
CA TRP A 235 12.17 19.83 3.58
C TRP A 235 11.58 20.24 2.24
N SER A 236 10.38 19.75 1.92
CA SER A 236 9.66 20.14 0.70
C SER A 236 9.41 21.65 0.67
N ASN A 237 8.89 22.22 1.76
CA ASN A 237 8.68 23.66 1.88
C ASN A 237 9.97 24.47 1.79
N LEU A 238 11.07 23.98 2.40
CA LEU A 238 12.37 24.65 2.32
C LEU A 238 12.86 24.73 0.88
N TYR A 239 12.84 23.61 0.15
CA TYR A 239 13.32 23.56 -1.23
C TYR A 239 12.40 24.33 -2.19
N ALA A 240 11.09 24.30 -1.97
CA ALA A 240 10.15 25.15 -2.68
C ALA A 240 10.45 26.64 -2.46
N LEU A 241 10.73 27.06 -1.22
CA LEU A 241 11.07 28.45 -0.91
C LEU A 241 12.40 28.87 -1.56
N LEU A 242 13.41 27.99 -1.53
CA LEU A 242 14.71 28.23 -2.18
C LEU A 242 14.57 28.35 -3.70
N TYR A 243 13.76 27.50 -4.32
CA TYR A 243 13.47 27.57 -5.75
C TYR A 243 12.84 28.92 -6.15
N LEU A 244 11.96 29.45 -5.31
CA LEU A 244 11.32 30.75 -5.48
C LEU A 244 12.25 31.95 -5.18
N ASN A 245 13.54 31.70 -4.91
CA ASN A 245 14.51 32.70 -4.44
C ASN A 245 14.02 33.49 -3.21
N GLY A 246 13.22 32.84 -2.37
CA GLY A 246 12.64 33.42 -1.17
C GLY A 246 13.44 33.12 0.09
N THR A 247 13.20 33.92 1.12
CA THR A 247 13.65 33.69 2.50
C THR A 247 12.44 33.72 3.43
N ARG A 248 12.59 33.20 4.65
CA ARG A 248 11.51 33.23 5.66
C ARG A 248 11.15 34.65 6.06
N GLU A 249 12.15 35.52 6.12
CA GLU A 249 11.98 36.92 6.48
C GLU A 249 11.25 37.71 5.38
N SER A 250 11.35 37.26 4.12
CA SER A 250 10.64 37.83 2.98
C SER A 250 9.27 37.21 2.71
N SER A 251 8.93 36.09 3.35
CA SER A 251 7.63 35.42 3.20
C SER A 251 6.67 35.82 4.33
N PHE A 252 5.36 35.76 4.05
CA PHE A 252 4.30 36.03 5.02
C PHE A 252 3.04 35.25 4.64
N VAL A 253 2.16 35.00 5.61
CA VAL A 253 0.89 34.31 5.38
C VAL A 253 0.03 35.11 4.39
N GLY A 254 -0.36 34.47 3.29
CA GLY A 254 -1.07 35.06 2.16
C GLY A 254 -0.15 35.51 1.02
N ALA A 255 1.17 35.36 1.13
CA ALA A 255 2.09 35.63 0.03
C ALA A 255 1.81 34.66 -1.12
N THR A 256 1.71 35.19 -2.34
CA THR A 256 1.42 34.41 -3.54
C THR A 256 2.58 34.50 -4.52
N TYR A 257 3.01 33.34 -5.01
CA TYR A 257 4.14 33.19 -5.91
C TYR A 257 3.62 32.68 -7.27
N PRO A 258 3.68 33.51 -8.33
CA PRO A 258 3.23 33.10 -9.65
C PRO A 258 4.21 32.09 -10.25
N LEU A 259 3.66 31.01 -10.79
CA LEU A 259 4.35 29.90 -11.41
C LEU A 259 3.74 29.62 -12.78
N ASN A 260 4.48 28.91 -13.62
CA ASN A 260 4.02 28.52 -14.95
C ASN A 260 4.42 27.09 -15.31
N SER A 261 3.76 26.51 -16.31
CA SER A 261 4.01 25.13 -16.75
C SER A 261 5.46 24.88 -17.19
N SER A 262 6.15 25.88 -17.75
CA SER A 262 7.56 25.77 -18.14
C SER A 262 8.55 25.73 -16.97
N SER A 263 8.10 26.08 -15.76
CA SER A 263 8.90 26.13 -14.54
C SER A 263 8.68 24.93 -13.60
N SER A 264 7.78 23.99 -13.95
CA SER A 264 7.38 22.92 -13.04
C SER A 264 7.15 21.56 -13.68
N LEU A 265 7.51 20.50 -12.98
CA LEU A 265 7.38 19.11 -13.44
C LEU A 265 5.99 18.49 -13.20
N PHE A 266 5.05 19.23 -12.62
CA PHE A 266 3.75 18.70 -12.18
C PHE A 266 2.55 19.54 -12.66
N SER A 267 2.73 20.44 -13.63
CA SER A 267 1.61 21.29 -14.13
C SER A 267 0.47 20.48 -14.78
N ASP A 268 0.77 19.26 -15.23
CA ASP A 268 -0.18 18.25 -15.71
C ASP A 268 -0.89 17.48 -14.58
N SER A 269 -0.47 17.71 -13.33
CA SER A 269 -0.96 17.10 -12.10
C SER A 269 -2.03 17.93 -11.41
N LEU A 270 -2.12 19.21 -11.74
CA LEU A 270 -3.18 20.10 -11.28
C LEU A 270 -4.52 19.74 -11.93
N GLY A 271 -5.62 19.91 -11.18
CA GLY A 271 -6.97 19.53 -11.63
C GLY A 271 -7.33 18.07 -11.39
N LYS A 272 -6.43 17.29 -10.77
CA LYS A 272 -6.64 15.88 -10.47
C LYS A 272 -5.98 15.49 -9.14
N VAL A 273 -6.36 14.35 -8.59
CA VAL A 273 -5.68 13.79 -7.41
C VAL A 273 -4.31 13.30 -7.86
N SER A 274 -3.24 13.60 -7.13
CA SER A 274 -1.90 13.19 -7.55
C SER A 274 -0.95 13.05 -6.38
N PHE A 275 0.04 12.17 -6.53
CA PHE A 275 1.23 12.15 -5.70
C PHE A 275 2.38 12.78 -6.47
N LEU A 276 3.09 13.69 -5.81
CA LEU A 276 4.24 14.40 -6.34
C LEU A 276 5.47 14.02 -5.52
N SER A 277 6.65 14.14 -6.12
CA SER A 277 7.91 14.08 -5.35
C SER A 277 7.94 15.20 -4.30
N LEU A 278 8.68 14.98 -3.20
CA LEU A 278 8.92 16.01 -2.20
C LEU A 278 9.61 17.24 -2.79
N SER A 279 10.32 17.09 -3.90
CA SER A 279 11.03 18.13 -4.62
C SER A 279 10.27 18.60 -5.87
N TYR A 280 8.93 18.69 -5.81
CA TYR A 280 8.04 18.95 -6.95
C TYR A 280 8.35 20.23 -7.77
N LEU A 281 8.99 21.24 -7.18
CA LEU A 281 9.45 22.45 -7.91
C LEU A 281 10.89 22.36 -8.42
N ASN A 282 11.73 21.50 -7.83
CA ASN A 282 13.16 21.46 -8.13
C ASN A 282 13.73 20.05 -7.95
N THR A 283 14.23 19.43 -9.02
CA THR A 283 14.81 18.07 -9.00
C THR A 283 16.18 17.98 -8.35
N SER A 284 16.82 19.10 -7.98
CA SER A 284 18.11 19.07 -7.29
C SER A 284 18.02 18.55 -5.83
N GLY A 285 16.84 18.07 -5.40
CA GLY A 285 16.53 17.63 -4.05
C GLY A 285 16.37 16.13 -3.88
N SER A 286 16.94 15.28 -4.76
CA SER A 286 16.76 13.81 -4.72
C SER A 286 17.13 13.12 -3.39
N ASP A 287 17.88 13.79 -2.52
CA ASP A 287 18.21 13.30 -1.17
C ASP A 287 17.11 13.61 -0.12
N ILE A 288 16.11 14.42 -0.49
CA ILE A 288 14.99 14.77 0.39
C ILE A 288 14.12 13.54 0.64
N GLU A 289 13.90 12.72 -0.38
CA GLU A 289 13.20 11.44 -0.28
C GLU A 289 13.89 10.54 0.75
N VAL A 290 15.20 10.29 0.63
CA VAL A 290 16.01 9.52 1.62
C VAL A 290 15.87 10.10 3.02
N THR A 291 15.86 11.43 3.13
CA THR A 291 15.75 12.14 4.41
C THR A 291 14.39 11.95 5.07
N CYS A 292 13.32 11.86 4.28
CA CYS A 292 11.96 11.59 4.75
C CYS A 292 11.71 10.10 4.99
N GLU A 293 12.06 9.24 4.03
CA GLU A 293 11.89 7.78 4.09
C GLU A 293 12.71 7.19 5.25
N GLY A 294 13.85 7.80 5.58
CA GLY A 294 14.66 7.44 6.73
C GLY A 294 15.69 6.35 6.44
N TYR A 295 15.80 5.89 5.20
CA TYR A 295 16.80 4.95 4.69
C TYR A 295 17.21 5.34 3.26
N GLY A 296 18.37 4.88 2.82
CA GLY A 296 18.83 4.99 1.44
C GLY A 296 19.45 3.69 0.95
N GLY A 297 19.71 3.60 -0.36
CA GLY A 297 20.18 2.36 -0.97
C GLY A 297 21.54 1.85 -0.48
N GLN A 298 22.33 2.70 0.18
CA GLN A 298 23.62 2.35 0.76
C GLN A 298 23.53 1.85 2.22
N ASP A 299 22.37 2.00 2.87
CA ASP A 299 22.16 1.46 4.22
C ASP A 299 22.09 -0.07 4.18
N THR A 300 22.37 -0.72 5.31
CA THR A 300 22.29 -2.18 5.42
C THR A 300 20.84 -2.65 5.31
N ALA A 301 20.59 -3.67 4.49
CA ALA A 301 19.29 -4.34 4.43
C ALA A 301 19.08 -5.15 5.72
N ASN A 302 18.24 -4.66 6.63
CA ASN A 302 17.97 -5.34 7.91
C ASN A 302 16.56 -5.06 8.45
N VAL A 303 16.19 -5.76 9.54
CA VAL A 303 14.88 -5.63 10.19
C VAL A 303 14.59 -4.24 10.77
N THR A 304 15.63 -3.42 11.00
CA THR A 304 15.48 -2.08 11.56
C THR A 304 15.21 -1.00 10.51
N ASN A 305 15.55 -1.27 9.25
CA ASN A 305 15.22 -0.39 8.13
C ASN A 305 13.88 -0.83 7.52
N VAL A 306 12.81 -0.24 8.02
CA VAL A 306 11.44 -0.45 7.54
C VAL A 306 11.24 0.27 6.20
N HIS A 307 10.48 -0.35 5.29
CA HIS A 307 10.04 0.31 4.07
C HIS A 307 9.06 1.44 4.40
N VAL A 308 9.47 2.65 4.04
CA VAL A 308 8.65 3.87 4.07
C VAL A 308 8.76 4.53 2.70
N ASN A 309 7.65 5.01 2.19
CA ASN A 309 7.60 5.83 1.00
C ASN A 309 7.07 7.21 1.37
N CYS A 310 7.72 8.26 0.85
CA CYS A 310 7.30 9.63 1.11
C CYS A 310 6.94 10.35 -0.17
N GLY A 311 5.94 11.25 -0.09
CA GLY A 311 5.57 12.10 -1.21
C GLY A 311 4.68 13.26 -0.78
N ILE A 312 4.39 14.14 -1.74
CA ILE A 312 3.38 15.18 -1.58
C ILE A 312 2.08 14.70 -2.20
N PHE A 313 1.06 14.54 -1.37
CA PHE A 313 -0.30 14.31 -1.82
C PHE A 313 -0.98 15.63 -2.17
N LEU A 314 -1.40 15.75 -3.43
CA LEU A 314 -2.23 16.83 -3.93
C LEU A 314 -3.70 16.42 -3.81
N ARG A 315 -4.43 17.15 -2.97
CA ARG A 315 -5.84 16.86 -2.65
C ARG A 315 -6.74 16.99 -3.90
N PRO A 316 -7.91 16.32 -3.95
CA PRO A 316 -8.94 16.65 -4.94
C PRO A 316 -9.16 18.16 -5.13
N PRO A 317 -9.31 18.62 -6.39
CA PRO A 317 -9.46 20.03 -6.72
C PRO A 317 -10.75 20.62 -6.16
N LEU A 318 -10.64 21.76 -5.48
CA LEU A 318 -11.78 22.49 -4.95
C LEU A 318 -12.10 23.68 -5.85
N ARG A 319 -13.33 23.72 -6.38
CA ARG A 319 -13.82 24.85 -7.16
C ARG A 319 -14.09 26.05 -6.24
N THR A 320 -13.56 27.22 -6.58
CA THR A 320 -13.59 28.43 -5.72
C THR A 320 -14.43 29.59 -6.28
N ASP A 321 -14.92 29.48 -7.52
CA ASP A 321 -15.75 30.50 -8.18
C ASP A 321 -17.27 30.34 -7.94
N GLY A 322 -17.68 29.32 -7.17
CA GLY A 322 -19.08 29.02 -6.86
C GLY A 322 -19.86 28.25 -7.93
N GLY A 323 -19.21 27.80 -9.01
CA GLY A 323 -19.82 26.89 -9.98
C GLY A 323 -19.90 25.43 -9.49
N ASP A 324 -20.44 24.53 -10.33
CA ASP A 324 -20.56 23.11 -9.99
C ASP A 324 -19.17 22.47 -9.91
N PRO A 325 -18.75 21.87 -8.77
CA PRO A 325 -17.44 21.26 -8.62
C PRO A 325 -17.22 20.04 -9.51
N ARG A 326 -18.26 19.49 -10.16
CA ARG A 326 -18.16 18.37 -11.10
C ARG A 326 -17.91 18.82 -12.54
N LEU A 327 -17.96 20.13 -12.80
CA LEU A 327 -17.81 20.71 -14.13
C LEU A 327 -16.49 21.46 -14.24
N SER A 328 -15.61 20.98 -15.13
CA SER A 328 -14.34 21.61 -15.47
C SER A 328 -14.53 22.61 -16.61
N ASP A 329 -15.09 23.78 -16.31
CA ASP A 329 -15.39 24.81 -17.31
C ASP A 329 -14.13 25.64 -17.67
N LEU A 330 -14.04 26.13 -18.90
CA LEU A 330 -13.01 27.10 -19.26
C LEU A 330 -13.16 28.37 -18.41
N GLY A 331 -12.06 28.86 -17.85
CA GLY A 331 -12.03 30.04 -16.98
C GLY A 331 -12.49 29.77 -15.55
N SER A 332 -12.82 28.51 -15.20
CA SER A 332 -13.18 28.16 -13.83
C SER A 332 -11.96 28.21 -12.90
N LYS A 333 -12.21 28.59 -11.64
CA LYS A 333 -11.17 28.78 -10.62
C LYS A 333 -11.12 27.62 -9.64
N TRP A 334 -9.91 27.16 -9.36
CA TRP A 334 -9.68 25.98 -8.53
C TRP A 334 -8.53 26.19 -7.55
N SER A 335 -8.58 25.41 -6.48
CA SER A 335 -7.58 25.41 -5.42
C SER A 335 -7.28 23.99 -4.95
N GLN A 336 -6.01 23.67 -4.76
CA GLN A 336 -5.54 22.36 -4.27
C GLN A 336 -4.49 22.52 -3.18
N ASN A 337 -4.78 21.95 -2.01
CA ASN A 337 -3.83 21.91 -0.90
C ASN A 337 -2.86 20.75 -1.06
N THR A 338 -1.64 20.96 -0.56
CA THR A 338 -0.61 19.93 -0.52
C THR A 338 -0.42 19.37 0.89
N TYR A 339 -0.20 18.06 0.98
CA TYR A 339 0.11 17.35 2.21
C TYR A 339 1.36 16.52 1.99
N SER A 340 2.32 16.54 2.91
CA SER A 340 3.39 15.54 2.90
C SER A 340 2.86 14.29 3.59
N CYS A 341 2.93 13.16 2.90
CA CYS A 341 2.50 11.88 3.42
C CYS A 341 3.66 10.92 3.47
N SER A 342 3.65 10.07 4.48
CA SER A 342 4.55 8.91 4.59
C SER A 342 3.72 7.65 4.77
N SER A 343 4.07 6.63 3.99
CA SER A 343 3.30 5.40 3.88
C SER A 343 4.18 4.18 4.08
N ALA A 344 3.66 3.16 4.74
CA ALA A 344 4.31 1.88 4.94
C ALA A 344 3.30 0.74 4.81
N THR A 345 3.80 -0.50 4.78
CA THR A 345 2.96 -1.69 4.89
C THR A 345 3.32 -2.42 6.17
N HIS A 346 2.32 -2.72 7.00
CA HIS A 346 2.49 -3.70 8.06
C HIS A 346 1.78 -5.00 7.70
N ALA A 347 2.35 -6.10 8.17
CA ALA A 347 1.78 -7.42 8.15
C ALA A 347 1.22 -7.78 9.52
N SER A 348 0.11 -8.51 9.54
CA SER A 348 -0.49 -9.03 10.78
C SER A 348 -1.16 -10.38 10.52
N ILE A 349 -1.27 -11.19 11.56
CA ILE A 349 -2.06 -12.43 11.52
C ILE A 349 -3.39 -12.15 12.19
N GLN A 350 -4.48 -12.29 11.46
CA GLN A 350 -5.80 -11.97 11.99
C GLN A 350 -6.79 -13.07 11.76
N ARG A 351 -7.66 -13.22 12.75
CA ARG A 351 -8.74 -14.19 12.70
C ARG A 351 -9.90 -13.62 11.90
N VAL A 352 -10.18 -14.29 10.79
CA VAL A 352 -11.31 -13.97 9.92
C VAL A 352 -12.39 -15.01 10.16
N THR A 353 -13.57 -14.52 10.50
CA THR A 353 -14.80 -15.29 10.61
C THR A 353 -15.56 -15.16 9.31
N PHE A 354 -15.89 -16.30 8.71
CA PHE A 354 -16.75 -16.39 7.55
C PHE A 354 -18.10 -16.93 7.98
N SER A 355 -19.18 -16.37 7.46
CA SER A 355 -20.52 -16.94 7.54
C SER A 355 -21.18 -16.97 6.16
N THR A 356 -21.85 -18.08 5.87
CA THR A 356 -22.65 -18.21 4.66
C THR A 356 -23.95 -18.93 4.96
N ASN A 357 -25.02 -18.53 4.28
CA ASN A 357 -26.30 -19.21 4.28
C ASN A 357 -26.46 -20.16 3.06
N SER A 358 -25.51 -20.11 2.11
CA SER A 358 -25.49 -20.92 0.89
C SER A 358 -24.17 -21.67 0.73
N SER A 359 -24.18 -22.82 0.07
CA SER A 359 -23.04 -23.74 0.08
C SER A 359 -22.01 -23.51 -1.03
N SER A 360 -22.20 -22.55 -1.94
CA SER A 360 -21.48 -22.59 -3.22
C SER A 360 -21.04 -21.26 -3.85
N ASP A 361 -21.29 -20.09 -3.24
CA ASP A 361 -20.92 -18.80 -3.86
C ASP A 361 -20.12 -17.90 -2.91
N LEU A 362 -18.96 -17.46 -3.38
CA LEU A 362 -18.07 -16.50 -2.72
C LEU A 362 -18.76 -15.15 -2.47
N GLN A 363 -19.68 -14.72 -3.34
CA GLN A 363 -20.37 -13.43 -3.22
C GLN A 363 -21.35 -13.38 -2.04
N SER A 364 -21.80 -14.55 -1.56
CA SER A 364 -22.73 -14.66 -0.43
C SER A 364 -22.03 -14.72 0.94
N LEU A 365 -20.69 -14.65 0.95
CA LEU A 365 -19.91 -14.71 2.18
C LEU A 365 -20.00 -13.40 2.95
N GLN A 366 -20.41 -13.52 4.21
CA GLN A 366 -20.20 -12.49 5.20
C GLN A 366 -18.84 -12.72 5.84
N ILE A 367 -18.01 -11.67 5.80
CA ILE A 367 -16.63 -11.71 6.28
C ILE A 367 -16.54 -10.74 7.45
N THR A 368 -16.01 -11.20 8.58
CA THR A 368 -15.78 -10.35 9.75
C THR A 368 -14.38 -10.62 10.29
N ARG A 369 -13.67 -9.55 10.61
CA ARG A 369 -12.25 -9.59 11.00
C ARG A 369 -12.10 -9.24 12.47
N THR A 370 -11.25 -10.00 13.16
CA THR A 370 -10.77 -9.63 14.49
C THR A 370 -9.37 -9.05 14.35
N LEU A 371 -9.23 -7.76 14.62
CA LEU A 371 -8.01 -6.99 14.35
C LEU A 371 -6.86 -7.28 15.32
N SER A 372 -7.17 -7.80 16.52
CA SER A 372 -6.17 -8.23 17.48
C SER A 372 -5.67 -9.64 17.15
N GLY A 373 -4.52 -9.69 16.48
CA GLY A 373 -3.78 -10.92 16.21
C GLY A 373 -3.01 -11.45 17.42
N PRO A 374 -2.66 -12.75 17.45
CA PRO A 374 -1.73 -13.27 18.44
C PRO A 374 -0.31 -12.69 18.23
N ASP A 375 0.49 -12.67 19.28
CA ASP A 375 1.93 -12.40 19.17
C ASP A 375 2.58 -13.58 18.45
N VAL A 376 2.94 -13.39 17.17
CA VAL A 376 3.60 -14.40 16.36
C VAL A 376 5.09 -14.13 16.24
N LEU A 377 5.85 -15.15 15.86
CA LEU A 377 7.28 -15.03 15.57
C LEU A 377 7.50 -14.56 14.14
N TRP A 378 7.70 -13.27 13.96
CA TRP A 378 8.15 -12.70 12.69
C TRP A 378 9.63 -12.93 12.52
N ALA A 379 10.03 -13.36 11.32
CA ALA A 379 11.42 -13.46 10.94
C ALA A 379 11.72 -12.62 9.71
N THR A 380 12.95 -12.13 9.63
CA THR A 380 13.55 -11.52 8.45
C THR A 380 14.90 -12.18 8.19
N GLU A 381 15.21 -12.46 6.93
CA GLU A 381 16.49 -13.01 6.50
C GLU A 381 17.65 -12.10 6.92
N LYS A 382 18.66 -12.65 7.59
CA LYS A 382 19.83 -11.88 8.03
C LYS A 382 20.91 -11.82 6.96
N THR A 383 21.41 -10.63 6.67
CA THR A 383 22.45 -10.37 5.68
C THR A 383 23.26 -9.11 6.01
N ASP A 384 24.44 -8.99 5.42
CA ASP A 384 25.29 -7.79 5.48
C ASP A 384 25.22 -6.96 4.18
N MET A 385 24.29 -7.30 3.29
CA MET A 385 24.07 -6.60 2.03
C MET A 385 23.41 -5.24 2.23
N LYS A 386 23.53 -4.37 1.22
CA LYS A 386 22.89 -3.07 1.21
C LYS A 386 21.45 -3.17 0.73
N ILE A 387 20.60 -2.22 1.13
CA ILE A 387 19.20 -2.13 0.71
C ILE A 387 19.09 -2.18 -0.81
N ALA A 388 19.91 -1.43 -1.56
CA ALA A 388 19.83 -1.45 -3.02
C ALA A 388 20.12 -2.82 -3.65
N ASP A 389 20.81 -3.72 -2.95
CA ASP A 389 21.33 -4.95 -3.52
C ASP A 389 20.49 -6.20 -3.20
N VAL A 390 19.46 -6.10 -2.35
CA VAL A 390 18.67 -7.27 -1.95
C VAL A 390 17.26 -6.91 -1.45
N ASP A 391 16.27 -7.74 -1.78
CA ASP A 391 14.95 -7.76 -1.12
C ASP A 391 14.90 -8.92 -0.12
N LEU A 392 14.74 -8.64 1.17
CA LEU A 392 14.83 -9.64 2.24
C LEU A 392 13.60 -10.52 2.35
N PHE A 393 13.78 -11.83 2.55
CA PHE A 393 12.66 -12.69 2.94
C PHE A 393 12.13 -12.31 4.33
N TRP A 394 10.81 -12.31 4.46
CA TRP A 394 10.12 -12.02 5.72
C TRP A 394 8.84 -12.88 5.86
N GLY A 395 8.33 -12.98 7.08
CA GLY A 395 7.04 -13.63 7.34
C GLY A 395 6.96 -14.31 8.70
N TRP A 396 5.80 -14.90 8.99
CA TRP A 396 5.63 -15.72 10.19
C TRP A 396 6.32 -17.07 9.99
N VAL A 397 7.16 -17.45 10.96
CA VAL A 397 7.87 -18.73 10.99
C VAL A 397 7.55 -19.52 12.25
N ASP A 398 7.83 -20.83 12.22
CA ASP A 398 7.70 -21.71 13.38
C ASP A 398 8.61 -21.26 14.54
N ASP A 399 8.11 -21.41 15.78
CA ASP A 399 8.80 -20.98 17.00
C ASP A 399 10.20 -21.58 17.19
N GLN A 400 10.49 -22.73 16.58
CA GLN A 400 11.83 -23.34 16.62
C GLN A 400 12.94 -22.44 16.05
N TYR A 401 12.58 -21.46 15.22
CA TYR A 401 13.54 -20.55 14.58
C TYR A 401 13.85 -19.29 15.38
N GLU A 402 13.26 -19.11 16.57
CA GLU A 402 13.39 -17.89 17.37
C GLU A 402 14.85 -17.48 17.64
N ASN A 403 15.72 -18.46 17.90
CA ASN A 403 17.14 -18.26 18.19
C ASN A 403 18.06 -18.59 17.00
N ASN A 404 17.52 -18.68 15.78
CA ASN A 404 18.33 -18.97 14.60
C ASN A 404 19.25 -17.78 14.27
N THR A 405 20.56 -18.00 14.26
CA THR A 405 21.57 -16.96 14.01
C THR A 405 21.52 -16.36 12.60
N SER A 406 20.82 -17.03 11.67
CA SER A 406 20.67 -16.66 10.27
C SER A 406 19.46 -15.74 10.03
N LEU A 407 18.73 -15.37 11.08
CA LEU A 407 17.51 -14.57 11.01
C LEU A 407 17.59 -13.40 12.01
N TRP A 408 16.85 -12.35 11.72
CA TRP A 408 16.36 -11.43 12.73
C TRP A 408 14.94 -11.83 13.10
N THR A 409 14.66 -11.96 14.40
CA THR A 409 13.35 -12.43 14.90
C THR A 409 12.74 -11.40 15.84
N VAL A 410 11.41 -11.23 15.76
CA VAL A 410 10.64 -10.32 16.61
C VAL A 410 9.30 -10.99 16.94
N ARG A 411 8.93 -10.99 18.22
CA ARG A 411 7.56 -11.37 18.65
C ARG A 411 6.70 -10.13 18.76
N ALA A 412 5.66 -10.05 17.92
CA ALA A 412 4.76 -8.92 17.87
C ALA A 412 3.43 -9.30 17.19
N PRO A 413 2.33 -8.58 17.50
CA PRO A 413 1.03 -8.80 16.84
C PRO A 413 1.01 -8.29 15.40
N SER A 414 1.91 -7.36 15.06
CA SER A 414 2.11 -6.82 13.72
C SER A 414 3.60 -6.59 13.44
N PHE A 415 3.95 -6.47 12.17
CA PHE A 415 5.32 -6.37 11.70
C PHE A 415 5.40 -5.44 10.49
N TYR A 416 6.21 -4.39 10.57
CA TYR A 416 6.46 -3.51 9.43
C TYR A 416 7.45 -4.16 8.48
N LEU A 417 7.09 -4.14 7.18
CA LEU A 417 7.88 -4.83 6.17
C LEU A 417 9.20 -4.09 5.89
N PRO A 418 10.31 -4.82 5.72
CA PRO A 418 11.63 -4.22 5.58
C PRO A 418 11.81 -3.54 4.22
N ALA A 419 12.66 -2.52 4.19
CA ALA A 419 13.15 -1.93 2.96
C ALA A 419 14.09 -2.91 2.23
N GLY A 420 14.07 -2.85 0.90
CA GLY A 420 14.90 -3.67 0.03
C GLY A 420 15.20 -3.00 -1.31
N GLY A 421 15.75 -3.76 -2.25
CA GLY A 421 16.11 -3.26 -3.58
C GLY A 421 14.90 -2.66 -4.29
N THR A 422 13.74 -3.30 -4.16
CA THR A 422 12.47 -2.80 -4.70
C THR A 422 12.13 -1.40 -4.18
N SER A 423 12.53 -1.05 -2.95
CA SER A 423 12.24 0.25 -2.33
C SER A 423 12.97 1.39 -3.04
N MET A 424 14.14 1.11 -3.63
CA MET A 424 14.91 2.09 -4.37
C MET A 424 14.35 2.34 -5.76
N TRP A 425 13.97 1.27 -6.46
CA TRP A 425 13.66 1.32 -7.89
C TRP A 425 12.17 1.43 -8.21
N GLY A 426 11.29 1.08 -7.27
CA GLY A 426 9.84 1.15 -7.49
C GLY A 426 9.32 0.17 -8.53
N THR A 427 10.05 -0.92 -8.79
CA THR A 427 9.72 -1.95 -9.78
C THR A 427 9.38 -3.27 -9.09
N PHE A 428 8.38 -4.02 -9.54
CA PHE A 428 8.03 -5.27 -8.88
C PHE A 428 9.18 -6.29 -8.95
N PRO A 429 9.54 -6.93 -7.83
CA PRO A 429 10.65 -7.88 -7.79
C PRO A 429 10.28 -9.18 -8.48
N GLU A 430 10.99 -9.52 -9.55
CA GLU A 430 10.80 -10.77 -10.27
C GLU A 430 11.14 -11.98 -9.36
N GLY A 431 10.39 -13.09 -9.50
CA GLY A 431 10.61 -14.31 -8.71
C GLY A 431 10.36 -14.21 -7.20
N TYR A 432 10.13 -13.01 -6.65
CA TYR A 432 9.96 -12.74 -5.22
C TYR A 432 8.70 -11.90 -4.92
N PRO A 433 7.50 -12.49 -4.96
CA PRO A 433 6.24 -11.75 -4.88
C PRO A 433 5.97 -11.09 -3.52
N ALA A 434 6.64 -11.50 -2.44
CA ALA A 434 6.48 -10.87 -1.13
C ALA A 434 7.04 -9.43 -1.07
N GLY A 435 7.90 -9.04 -2.01
CA GLY A 435 8.32 -7.64 -2.18
C GLY A 435 7.34 -6.77 -2.98
N ALA A 436 6.25 -7.34 -3.53
CA ALA A 436 5.30 -6.61 -4.37
C ALA A 436 4.59 -5.44 -3.65
N HIS A 437 4.48 -5.49 -2.32
CA HIS A 437 3.92 -4.39 -1.54
C HIS A 437 4.72 -3.08 -1.71
N VAL A 438 6.04 -3.18 -1.82
CA VAL A 438 6.92 -2.03 -2.07
C VAL A 438 6.73 -1.51 -3.49
N GLY A 439 6.67 -2.42 -4.47
CA GLY A 439 6.39 -2.09 -5.87
C GLY A 439 5.09 -1.31 -6.03
N ALA A 440 4.04 -1.73 -5.31
CA ALA A 440 2.75 -1.04 -5.30
C ALA A 440 2.84 0.41 -4.80
N TRP A 441 3.60 0.66 -3.73
CA TRP A 441 3.86 2.02 -3.26
C TRP A 441 4.68 2.84 -4.27
N GLY A 442 5.65 2.21 -4.94
CA GLY A 442 6.40 2.82 -6.05
C GLY A 442 5.48 3.28 -7.18
N THR A 443 4.54 2.44 -7.61
CA THR A 443 3.54 2.80 -8.63
C THR A 443 2.68 3.99 -8.21
N ILE A 444 2.30 4.08 -6.93
CA ILE A 444 1.43 5.15 -6.43
C ILE A 444 2.20 6.46 -6.24
N CYS A 445 3.38 6.45 -5.58
CA CYS A 445 4.04 7.70 -5.15
C CYS A 445 5.26 8.08 -5.99
N LYS A 446 5.89 7.16 -6.73
CA LYS A 446 7.07 7.43 -7.57
C LYS A 446 6.72 7.60 -9.04
N SER A 447 5.46 7.94 -9.38
CA SER A 447 5.01 8.23 -10.75
C SER A 447 5.58 9.55 -11.31
N LEU A 448 6.89 9.76 -11.20
CA LEU A 448 7.64 10.71 -12.00
C LEU A 448 7.98 10.04 -13.34
N SER A 449 6.98 9.87 -14.22
CA SER A 449 7.12 9.92 -15.68
C SER A 449 5.89 9.34 -16.40
N LEU A 450 5.13 10.22 -17.04
CA LEU A 450 4.09 9.94 -18.05
C LEU A 450 4.67 9.31 -19.34
N SER A 451 5.48 8.26 -19.26
CA SER A 451 6.09 7.65 -20.46
C SER A 451 6.13 6.12 -20.49
N GLN A 452 5.62 5.41 -19.49
CA GLN A 452 5.20 4.02 -19.67
C GLN A 452 3.71 3.98 -19.37
N GLY A 453 2.92 3.61 -20.39
CA GLY A 453 1.45 3.68 -20.30
C GLY A 453 0.97 3.05 -19.00
N ASP A 454 0.22 3.84 -18.21
CA ASP A 454 -0.42 3.44 -16.96
C ASP A 454 -1.15 2.11 -17.16
N THR A 455 -0.48 1.00 -16.83
CA THR A 455 -1.10 -0.33 -16.79
C THR A 455 -1.69 -0.62 -15.42
N ALA A 456 -1.35 0.17 -14.40
CA ALA A 456 -1.98 0.18 -13.09
C ALA A 456 -3.15 1.17 -13.10
N ALA A 457 -4.22 0.86 -12.36
CA ALA A 457 -5.47 1.63 -12.38
C ALA A 457 -5.25 3.15 -12.22
N ASP A 458 -6.11 3.95 -12.86
CA ASP A 458 -6.02 5.40 -12.78
C ASP A 458 -6.54 5.92 -11.43
N TYR A 459 -5.64 6.07 -10.47
CA TYR A 459 -5.90 6.72 -9.18
C TYR A 459 -5.90 8.24 -9.26
N SER A 460 -5.49 8.81 -10.40
CA SER A 460 -5.44 10.26 -10.54
C SER A 460 -6.83 10.86 -10.75
N GLY A 461 -7.82 10.06 -11.17
CA GLY A 461 -9.15 10.53 -11.55
C GLY A 461 -9.16 11.16 -12.96
N ARG A 462 -8.10 10.98 -13.74
CA ARG A 462 -7.94 11.53 -15.10
C ARG A 462 -8.93 10.91 -16.10
N THR A 463 -9.20 9.64 -15.92
CA THR A 463 -10.03 8.75 -16.76
C THR A 463 -11.12 8.06 -15.93
N ASP A 464 -11.01 8.10 -14.59
CA ASP A 464 -12.04 7.62 -13.66
C ASP A 464 -12.77 8.81 -13.00
N PHE A 465 -13.91 9.18 -13.56
CA PHE A 465 -14.75 10.27 -13.07
C PHE A 465 -15.36 10.02 -11.68
N ALA A 466 -15.32 8.79 -11.18
CA ALA A 466 -15.85 8.50 -9.85
C ALA A 466 -14.89 8.90 -8.72
N ILE A 467 -13.63 9.26 -9.06
CA ILE A 467 -12.58 9.69 -8.14
C ILE A 467 -12.45 11.24 -8.09
N LEU A 468 -13.04 11.96 -9.06
CA LEU A 468 -12.99 13.42 -9.18
C LEU A 468 -13.79 14.17 -8.11
#